data_AF-A0AAW0HFA4-F1
#
_entry.id   AF-A0AAW0HFA4-F1
#
_cell.length_a   1.000
_cell.length_b   1.000
_cell.length_c   1.000
_cell.angle_alpha   90.00
_cell.angle_beta   90.00
_cell.angle_gamma   90.00
#
_symmetry.space_group_name_H-M   'P 1'
#
loop_
_entity.id
_entity.type
_entity.pdbx_description
1 polymer ?
#
loop_
_entity_poly.entity_id
_entity_poly.type
_entity_poly.pdbx_seq_one_letter_code
_entity_poly.pdbx_strand_id
1 'polypeptide(L)'
;MLSVEGEFDKQDDDIHLVTLCVTELNDREENENHFPIIYGIAVNIKTAEIYRASFQDRGPEEQLRAARALAGGPMISIYDAKTEQLRIGPYSWTPFPHVDFWLQQDDKQILEVRTYRLAKS
;
A
#
# COMPACT_ATOMS: atom_id res chain seq x y z
N MET A 1 -4.45 12.20 -7.42
CA MET A 1 -5.32 11.68 -8.49
C MET A 1 -4.66 11.84 -9.86
N LEU A 2 -4.26 13.07 -10.23
CA LEU A 2 -3.70 13.40 -11.55
C LEU A 2 -2.52 12.55 -12.05
N SER A 3 -1.67 12.00 -11.18
CA SER A 3 -0.47 11.26 -11.62
C SER A 3 -0.81 9.88 -12.20
N VAL A 4 -1.64 9.09 -11.53
CA VAL A 4 -1.90 7.70 -11.97
C VAL A 4 -2.79 7.69 -13.21
N GLU A 5 -3.87 8.46 -13.21
CA GLU A 5 -4.75 8.60 -14.37
C GLU A 5 -3.99 9.17 -15.57
N GLY A 6 -3.17 10.21 -15.34
CA GLY A 6 -2.36 10.81 -16.40
C GLY A 6 -1.30 9.89 -16.99
N GLU A 7 -0.78 8.91 -16.24
CA GLU A 7 0.13 7.90 -16.83
C GLU A 7 -0.62 6.80 -17.59
N PHE A 8 -1.85 6.45 -17.16
CA PHE A 8 -2.70 5.50 -17.90
C PHE A 8 -3.27 6.08 -19.20
N ASP A 9 -3.64 7.37 -19.21
CA ASP A 9 -4.14 8.08 -20.39
C ASP A 9 -3.11 8.18 -21.52
N LYS A 10 -1.81 8.06 -21.19
CA LYS A 10 -0.70 8.08 -22.15
C LYS A 10 -0.40 6.73 -22.79
N GLN A 11 -1.04 5.65 -22.36
CA GLN A 11 -0.77 4.33 -22.93
C GLN A 11 -1.36 4.24 -24.34
N ASP A 12 -0.70 3.49 -25.23
CA ASP A 12 -1.19 3.29 -26.61
C ASP A 12 -2.41 2.35 -26.66
N ASP A 13 -2.59 1.52 -25.64
CA ASP A 13 -3.71 0.59 -25.51
C ASP A 13 -4.98 1.27 -24.96
N ASP A 14 -6.15 0.81 -25.40
CA ASP A 14 -7.43 1.24 -24.83
C ASP A 14 -7.61 0.71 -23.40
N ILE A 15 -7.42 1.59 -22.41
CA ILE A 15 -7.60 1.26 -20.99
C ILE A 15 -8.94 1.80 -20.50
N HIS A 16 -9.87 0.91 -20.19
CA HIS A 16 -11.20 1.29 -19.69
C HIS A 16 -11.18 1.48 -18.18
N LEU A 17 -11.53 2.69 -17.72
CA LEU A 17 -11.76 2.96 -16.30
C LEU A 17 -13.09 2.35 -15.84
N VAL A 18 -13.01 1.26 -15.07
CA VAL A 18 -14.20 0.52 -14.58
C VAL A 18 -14.58 0.92 -13.14
N THR A 19 -13.59 1.17 -12.28
CA THR A 19 -13.82 1.49 -10.85
C THR A 19 -12.98 2.70 -10.46
N LEU A 20 -13.62 3.75 -9.97
CA LEU A 20 -12.96 4.94 -9.42
C LEU A 20 -13.57 5.28 -8.04
N CYS A 21 -12.86 4.93 -6.97
CA CYS A 21 -13.22 5.24 -5.58
C CYS A 21 -11.95 5.59 -4.81
N VAL A 22 -11.42 6.77 -5.10
CA VAL A 22 -10.20 7.33 -4.51
C VAL A 22 -10.48 8.75 -4.01
N THR A 23 -9.57 9.30 -3.21
CA THR A 23 -9.64 10.69 -2.71
C THR A 23 -11.02 11.04 -2.12
N GLU A 24 -11.69 12.07 -2.61
CA GLU A 24 -13.00 12.52 -2.15
C GLU A 24 -14.10 11.45 -2.27
N LEU A 25 -13.97 10.52 -3.22
CA LEU A 25 -14.94 9.42 -3.38
C LEU A 25 -14.72 8.30 -2.35
N ASN A 26 -13.60 8.32 -1.64
CA ASN A 26 -13.28 7.38 -0.58
C ASN A 26 -13.12 8.09 0.79
N ASP A 27 -13.68 9.28 0.96
CA ASP A 27 -13.53 10.09 2.16
C ASP A 27 -14.74 9.99 3.10
N ARG A 28 -14.49 9.96 4.41
CA ARG A 28 -15.48 10.21 5.45
C ARG A 28 -14.93 11.17 6.49
N GLU A 29 -15.80 12.00 7.04
CA GLU A 29 -15.46 12.95 8.09
C GLU A 29 -16.00 12.48 9.45
N GLU A 30 -15.13 12.46 10.46
CA GLU A 30 -15.48 12.20 11.86
C GLU A 30 -14.78 13.22 12.76
N ASN A 31 -15.56 14.03 13.50
CA ASN A 31 -15.03 15.09 14.38
C ASN A 31 -14.04 16.02 13.66
N GLU A 32 -14.41 16.52 12.46
CA GLU A 32 -13.57 17.38 11.61
C GLU A 32 -12.27 16.71 11.10
N ASN A 33 -12.14 15.39 11.25
CA ASN A 33 -11.01 14.62 10.73
C ASN A 33 -11.45 13.72 9.58
N HIS A 34 -10.62 13.66 8.54
CA HIS A 34 -10.88 12.92 7.32
C HIS A 34 -10.21 11.54 7.32
N PHE A 35 -10.97 10.52 6.94
CA PHE A 35 -10.55 9.12 6.93
C PHE A 35 -10.97 8.43 5.64
N PRO A 36 -10.18 7.45 5.15
CA PRO A 36 -10.65 6.54 4.12
C PRO A 36 -11.89 5.74 4.55
N ILE A 37 -12.87 5.58 3.65
CA ILE A 37 -13.98 4.63 3.82
C ILE A 37 -13.50 3.19 3.59
N ILE A 38 -12.71 2.97 2.54
CA ILE A 38 -12.16 1.69 2.11
C ILE A 38 -10.64 1.68 2.32
N TYR A 39 -10.17 0.77 3.17
CA TYR A 39 -8.73 0.57 3.46
C TYR A 39 -8.11 -0.63 2.72
N GLY A 40 -8.95 -1.58 2.29
CA GLY A 40 -8.50 -2.83 1.68
C GLY A 40 -9.55 -3.40 0.74
N ILE A 41 -9.05 -4.00 -0.35
CA ILE A 41 -9.85 -4.68 -1.38
C ILE A 41 -9.24 -6.04 -1.67
N ALA A 42 -10.08 -6.97 -2.13
CA ALA A 42 -9.67 -8.23 -2.73
C ALA A 42 -10.23 -8.30 -4.16
N VAL A 43 -9.54 -9.06 -5.00
CA VAL A 43 -9.99 -9.37 -6.37
C VAL A 43 -10.04 -10.87 -6.53
N ASN A 44 -11.20 -11.40 -6.89
CA ASN A 44 -11.33 -12.80 -7.25
C ASN A 44 -10.87 -12.99 -8.69
N ILE A 45 -9.73 -13.64 -8.88
CA ILE A 45 -9.13 -13.84 -10.21
C ILE A 45 -10.02 -14.66 -11.16
N LYS A 46 -10.91 -15.52 -10.64
CA LYS A 46 -11.80 -16.35 -11.47
C LYS A 46 -13.04 -15.59 -11.95
N THR A 47 -13.60 -14.71 -11.12
CA THR A 47 -14.85 -14.00 -11.42
C THR A 47 -14.65 -12.53 -11.79
N ALA A 48 -13.42 -12.02 -11.63
CA ALA A 48 -13.05 -10.61 -11.75
C ALA A 48 -13.76 -9.67 -10.75
N GLU A 49 -14.47 -10.22 -9.75
CA GLU A 49 -15.16 -9.41 -8.74
C GLU A 49 -14.17 -8.71 -7.81
N ILE A 50 -14.41 -7.42 -7.60
CA ILE A 50 -13.67 -6.56 -6.66
C ILE A 50 -14.58 -6.29 -5.46
N TYR A 51 -14.11 -6.55 -4.25
CA TYR A 51 -14.88 -6.35 -3.02
C TYR A 51 -14.01 -5.86 -1.86
N ARG A 52 -14.66 -5.21 -0.87
CA ARG A 52 -13.98 -4.73 0.34
C ARG A 52 -13.47 -5.91 1.16
N ALA A 53 -12.24 -5.84 1.64
CA ALA A 53 -11.61 -6.93 2.39
C ALA A 53 -10.62 -6.44 3.44
N SER A 54 -10.41 -7.25 4.47
CA SER A 54 -9.35 -7.10 5.45
C SER A 54 -8.55 -8.40 5.54
N PHE A 55 -7.25 -8.28 5.77
CA PHE A 55 -6.33 -9.43 5.81
C PHE A 55 -5.60 -9.45 7.14
N GLN A 56 -5.87 -10.48 7.93
CA GLN A 56 -5.18 -10.73 9.19
C GLN A 56 -3.85 -11.45 8.95
N ASP A 57 -3.83 -12.44 8.05
CA ASP A 57 -2.61 -13.09 7.59
C ASP A 57 -2.10 -12.40 6.31
N ARG A 58 -0.86 -11.91 6.37
CA ARG A 58 -0.20 -11.18 5.29
C ARG A 58 1.17 -11.77 4.93
N GLY A 59 1.47 -12.97 5.44
CA GLY A 59 2.73 -13.66 5.22
C GLY A 59 2.89 -14.22 3.80
N PRO A 60 4.05 -14.83 3.49
CA PRO A 60 5.23 -15.00 4.34
C PRO A 60 6.16 -13.77 4.32
N GLU A 61 7.17 -13.74 5.21
CA GLU A 61 8.23 -12.71 5.25
C GLU A 61 7.69 -11.26 5.32
N GLU A 62 6.61 -11.04 6.07
CA GLU A 62 5.93 -9.74 6.16
C GLU A 62 6.90 -8.65 6.65
N GLN A 63 7.65 -8.91 7.73
CA GLN A 63 8.58 -7.95 8.31
C GLN A 63 9.73 -7.63 7.36
N LEU A 64 10.27 -8.63 6.64
CA LEU A 64 11.34 -8.43 5.65
C LEU A 64 10.87 -7.55 4.48
N ARG A 65 9.67 -7.81 3.94
CA ARG A 65 9.09 -7.01 2.86
C ARG A 65 8.75 -5.58 3.34
N ALA A 66 8.24 -5.43 4.55
CA ALA A 66 7.97 -4.13 5.16
C ALA A 66 9.26 -3.33 5.38
N ALA A 67 10.32 -3.95 5.91
CA ALA A 67 11.62 -3.32 6.12
C ALA A 67 12.24 -2.83 4.80
N ARG A 68 12.17 -3.64 3.73
CA ARG A 68 12.61 -3.25 2.39
C ARG A 68 11.90 -1.98 1.91
N ALA A 69 10.58 -1.91 2.07
CA ALA A 69 9.80 -0.74 1.66
C ALA A 69 10.14 0.49 2.52
N LEU A 70 10.25 0.32 3.84
CA LEU A 70 10.63 1.39 4.78
C LEU A 70 12.04 1.93 4.49
N ALA A 71 12.96 1.07 4.06
CA ALA A 71 14.31 1.45 3.63
C ALA A 71 14.37 2.10 2.23
N GLY A 72 13.22 2.33 1.58
CA GLY A 72 13.14 3.03 0.29
C GLY A 72 13.26 2.15 -0.95
N GLY A 73 13.05 0.83 -0.82
CA GLY A 73 13.07 -0.07 -1.98
C GLY A 73 11.98 0.26 -3.02
N PRO A 74 12.25 0.12 -4.34
CA PRO A 74 11.30 0.47 -5.39
C PRO A 74 10.11 -0.52 -5.49
N MET A 75 9.13 -0.23 -6.33
CA MET A 75 8.09 -1.19 -6.70
C MET A 75 8.72 -2.44 -7.36
N ILE A 76 8.22 -3.65 -7.02
CA ILE A 76 8.68 -4.93 -7.61
C ILE A 76 7.51 -5.88 -7.86
N SER A 77 7.69 -6.79 -8.83
CA SER A 77 6.85 -7.98 -8.94
C SER A 77 7.35 -9.06 -7.99
N ILE A 78 6.42 -9.71 -7.26
CA ILE A 78 6.72 -10.70 -6.22
C ILE A 78 6.25 -12.11 -6.56
N TYR A 79 5.46 -12.30 -7.62
CA TYR A 79 4.84 -13.60 -7.93
C TYR A 79 5.08 -13.98 -9.39
N ASP A 80 5.60 -15.18 -9.61
CA ASP A 80 5.68 -15.80 -10.93
C ASP A 80 4.52 -16.77 -11.11
N ALA A 81 3.56 -16.37 -11.95
CA ALA A 81 2.37 -17.16 -12.23
C ALA A 81 2.63 -18.42 -13.08
N LYS A 82 3.73 -18.49 -13.84
CA LYS A 82 4.06 -19.67 -14.65
C LYS A 82 4.58 -20.82 -13.79
N THR A 83 5.39 -20.47 -12.79
CA THR A 83 5.97 -21.44 -11.85
C THR A 83 5.19 -21.54 -10.55
N GLU A 84 4.15 -20.71 -10.37
CA GLU A 84 3.34 -20.60 -9.16
C GLU A 84 4.19 -20.33 -7.89
N GLN A 85 5.19 -19.46 -8.03
CA GLN A 85 6.16 -19.19 -6.97
C GLN A 85 6.15 -17.74 -6.54
N LEU A 86 6.04 -17.55 -5.22
CA LEU A 86 6.35 -16.28 -4.58
C LEU A 86 7.87 -16.10 -4.49
N ARG A 87 8.38 -15.00 -5.05
CA ARG A 87 9.81 -14.66 -5.08
C ARG A 87 10.06 -13.49 -4.15
N ILE A 88 10.76 -13.77 -3.06
CA ILE A 88 11.14 -12.78 -2.06
C ILE A 88 12.67 -12.66 -2.07
N GLY A 89 13.15 -11.46 -2.40
CA GLY A 89 14.56 -11.18 -2.45
C GLY A 89 15.31 -11.77 -3.65
N PRO A 90 16.66 -11.69 -3.62
CA PRO A 90 17.46 -11.04 -2.58
C PRO A 90 17.20 -9.52 -2.52
N TYR A 91 17.17 -8.96 -1.31
CA TYR A 91 17.06 -7.52 -1.08
C TYR A 91 18.39 -6.98 -0.55
N SER A 92 18.64 -5.70 -0.82
CA SER A 92 19.78 -4.96 -0.29
C SER A 92 19.33 -3.54 0.03
N TRP A 93 19.84 -2.99 1.13
CA TRP A 93 19.63 -1.61 1.54
C TRP A 93 20.79 -1.14 2.41
N THR A 94 20.97 0.18 2.49
CA THR A 94 21.86 0.80 3.46
C THR A 94 21.20 0.86 4.84
N PRO A 95 21.96 0.90 5.95
CA PRO A 95 21.40 1.05 7.29
C PRO A 95 20.38 2.18 7.39
N PHE A 96 19.24 1.92 8.04
CA PHE A 96 18.19 2.92 8.22
C PHE A 96 18.68 4.02 9.18
N PRO A 97 18.64 5.30 8.78
CA PRO A 97 19.15 6.39 9.62
C PRO A 97 18.44 6.45 10.98
N HIS A 98 19.22 6.53 12.06
CA HIS A 98 18.74 6.72 13.43
C HIS A 98 17.70 5.68 13.91
N VAL A 99 17.80 4.42 13.44
CA VAL A 99 16.83 3.37 13.81
C VAL A 99 16.67 3.21 15.33
N ASP A 100 17.77 3.24 16.09
CA ASP A 100 17.73 3.10 17.56
C ASP A 100 16.96 4.25 18.23
N PHE A 101 17.10 5.47 17.70
CA PHE A 101 16.36 6.63 18.19
C PHE A 101 14.87 6.46 17.93
N TRP A 102 14.47 6.06 16.73
CA TRP A 102 13.07 5.87 16.36
C TRP A 102 12.38 4.76 17.17
N LEU A 103 13.11 3.69 17.50
CA LEU A 103 12.60 2.60 18.34
C LEU A 103 12.32 3.02 19.80
N GLN A 104 12.87 4.16 20.24
CA GLN A 104 12.67 4.69 21.60
C GLN A 104 11.58 5.78 21.66
N GLN A 105 11.02 6.20 20.53
CA GLN A 105 9.99 7.23 20.50
C GLN A 105 8.63 6.69 20.95
N ASP A 106 7.77 7.59 21.45
CA ASP A 106 6.39 7.22 21.77
C ASP A 106 5.52 7.10 20.50
N ASP A 107 4.34 6.49 20.66
CA ASP A 107 3.40 6.28 19.55
C ASP A 107 3.00 7.59 18.88
N LYS A 108 2.86 8.69 19.65
CA LYS A 108 2.45 9.98 19.10
C LYS A 108 3.51 10.50 18.14
N GLN A 109 4.77 10.48 18.53
CA GLN A 109 5.91 10.90 17.71
C GLN A 109 6.05 10.03 16.45
N ILE A 110 5.89 8.72 16.57
CA ILE A 110 5.96 7.80 15.43
C ILE A 110 4.80 8.05 14.45
N LEU A 111 3.59 8.32 14.95
CA LEU A 111 2.42 8.59 14.13
C LEU A 111 2.51 9.94 13.41
N GLU A 112 3.13 10.96 14.01
CA GLU A 112 3.31 12.28 13.39
C GLU A 112 4.14 12.26 12.11
N VAL A 113 5.03 11.29 11.95
CA VAL A 113 5.89 11.11 10.76
C VAL A 113 5.15 10.40 9.61
N ARG A 114 4.00 9.74 9.88
CA ARG A 114 3.23 9.07 8.83
C ARG A 114 2.55 10.09 7.91
N THR A 115 2.40 9.71 6.64
CA THR A 115 1.74 10.54 5.61
C THR A 115 0.33 11.01 6.01
N TYR A 116 -0.38 10.23 6.84
CA TYR A 116 -1.68 10.61 7.40
C TYR A 116 -1.68 10.43 8.91
N ARG A 117 -1.74 11.56 9.63
CA ARG A 117 -1.56 11.65 11.09
C ARG A 117 -2.68 10.98 11.90
N LEU A 118 -3.92 11.13 11.43
CA LEU A 118 -5.12 10.72 12.18
C LEU A 118 -5.92 9.62 11.50
N ALA A 119 -5.58 9.20 10.27
CA ALA A 119 -6.35 8.23 9.48
C ALA A 119 -6.13 6.77 9.91
N LYS A 120 -6.33 6.46 11.20
CA LYS A 120 -6.47 5.08 11.70
C LYS A 120 -7.89 4.88 12.24
N SER A 121 -8.56 3.85 11.73
CA SER A 121 -9.75 3.24 12.34
C SER A 121 -9.37 2.44 13.58
#